data_AF-B4SJ51-F1
#
_entry.id   AF-B4SJ51-F1
#
_cell.length_a   1.000
_cell.length_b   1.000
_cell.length_c   1.000
_cell.angle_alpha   90.00
_cell.angle_beta   90.00
_cell.angle_gamma   90.00
#
_symmetry.space_group_name_H-M   'P 1'
#
loop_
_entity.id
_entity.type
_entity.pdbx_description
1 polymer ?
#
loop_
_entity_poly.entity_id
_entity_poly.type
_entity_poly.pdbx_seq_one_letter_code
_entity_poly.pdbx_strand_id
1 'polypeptide(L)'
;MEDMSNLSVRRRPSPWQWAVAALLGVLLVLALASVARRSHFETPLLRQALAEDAGFAASVPREVVDARELMRAQREDLSPLSLGQGLKDDPLLQQRMWEALYPARFSDADTPHRLLKADDPLAATCQVLDRRGNVVLANCR
;
A
#
# COMPACT_ATOMS: atom_id res chain seq x y z
N MET A 1 37.11 41.88 4.44
CA MET A 1 36.24 40.76 4.85
C MET A 1 34.86 41.37 4.96
N GLU A 2 34.18 41.50 3.81
CA GLU A 2 32.92 42.22 3.69
C GLU A 2 31.76 41.25 3.87
N ASP A 3 30.99 41.46 4.94
CA ASP A 3 29.79 40.71 5.26
C ASP A 3 28.67 40.97 4.24
N MET A 4 28.42 39.98 3.38
CA MET A 4 27.21 39.92 2.56
C MET A 4 26.04 39.42 3.43
N SER A 5 25.40 40.33 4.15
CA SER A 5 24.08 40.08 4.74
C SER A 5 23.00 40.23 3.67
N ASN A 6 22.66 39.11 3.04
CA ASN A 6 21.61 38.99 2.03
C ASN A 6 20.23 39.07 2.70
N LEU A 7 19.80 40.30 3.03
CA LEU A 7 18.48 40.57 3.58
C LEU A 7 17.44 40.38 2.47
N SER A 8 16.81 39.21 2.44
CA SER A 8 15.59 38.99 1.66
C SER A 8 14.48 39.89 2.19
N VAL A 9 14.32 41.07 1.58
CA VAL A 9 13.20 41.98 1.86
C VAL A 9 11.93 41.28 1.38
N ARG A 10 11.19 40.69 2.31
CA ARG A 10 9.87 40.11 2.06
C ARG A 10 8.90 41.26 1.77
N ARG A 11 8.79 41.66 0.50
CA ARG A 11 7.83 42.68 0.05
C ARG A 11 6.42 42.22 0.41
N ARG A 12 5.70 43.03 1.21
CA ARG A 12 4.28 42.82 1.45
C ARG A 12 3.53 43.02 0.14
N PRO A 13 2.66 42.07 -0.25
CA PRO A 13 1.88 42.21 -1.47
C PRO A 13 0.97 43.43 -1.39
N SER A 14 0.89 44.17 -2.50
CA SER A 14 0.03 45.34 -2.61
C SER A 14 -1.44 44.93 -2.64
N PRO A 15 -2.40 45.81 -2.28
CA PRO A 15 -3.83 45.50 -2.35
C PRO A 15 -4.28 45.04 -3.75
N TRP A 16 -3.63 45.54 -4.81
CA TRP A 16 -3.83 45.08 -6.18
C TRP A 16 -3.40 43.63 -6.40
N GLN A 17 -2.26 43.22 -5.85
CA GLN A 17 -1.80 41.83 -5.95
C GLN A 17 -2.74 40.86 -5.23
N TRP A 18 -3.34 41.27 -4.11
CA TRP A 18 -4.38 40.50 -3.44
C TRP A 18 -5.66 40.39 -4.28
N ALA A 19 -6.09 41.49 -4.92
CA ALA A 19 -7.26 41.47 -5.80
C ALA A 19 -7.05 40.53 -7.01
N VAL A 20 -5.88 40.57 -7.63
CA VAL A 20 -5.51 39.67 -8.73
C VAL A 20 -5.47 38.21 -8.24
N ALA A 21 -4.87 37.94 -7.09
CA ALA A 21 -4.83 36.60 -6.51
C ALA A 21 -6.24 36.07 -6.20
N ALA A 22 -7.13 36.90 -5.66
CA ALA A 22 -8.51 36.55 -5.40
C ALA A 22 -9.27 36.24 -6.70
N LEU A 23 -9.11 37.07 -7.73
CA LEU A 23 -9.73 36.85 -9.04
C LEU A 23 -9.25 35.53 -9.66
N LEU A 24 -7.95 35.26 -9.64
CA LEU A 24 -7.37 34.01 -10.12
C LEU A 24 -7.90 32.81 -9.34
N GLY A 25 -8.02 32.93 -8.02
CA GLY A 25 -8.62 31.90 -7.17
C GLY A 25 -10.07 31.60 -7.56
N VAL A 26 -10.88 32.63 -7.78
CA VAL A 26 -12.28 32.47 -8.23
C VAL A 26 -12.35 31.80 -9.60
N LEU A 27 -11.53 32.25 -10.57
CA LEU A 27 -11.49 31.65 -11.90
C LEU A 27 -11.06 30.18 -11.85
N LEU A 28 -10.08 29.83 -11.00
CA LEU A 28 -9.63 28.46 -10.80
C LEU A 28 -10.74 27.57 -10.22
N VAL A 29 -11.45 28.04 -9.19
CA VAL A 29 -12.57 27.29 -8.60
C VAL A 29 -13.68 27.04 -9.62
N LEU A 30 -14.02 28.05 -10.43
CA LEU A 30 -15.02 27.90 -11.49
C LEU A 30 -14.58 26.90 -12.57
N ALA A 31 -13.31 26.95 -12.97
CA ALA A 31 -12.75 25.99 -13.94
C ALA A 31 -12.80 24.56 -13.39
N LEU A 32 -12.36 24.34 -12.15
CA LEU A 32 -12.39 23.04 -11.49
C LEU A 32 -13.82 22.51 -11.33
N ALA A 33 -14.77 23.35 -10.93
CA ALA A 33 -16.18 22.97 -10.82
C ALA A 33 -16.78 22.58 -12.18
N SER A 34 -16.43 23.31 -13.24
CA SER A 34 -16.84 22.97 -14.61
C SER A 34 -16.28 21.62 -15.05
N VAL A 35 -14.99 21.36 -14.80
CA VAL A 35 -14.35 20.07 -15.12
C VAL A 35 -15.03 18.94 -14.35
N ALA A 36 -15.20 19.08 -13.04
CA ALA A 36 -15.82 18.06 -12.19
C ALA A 36 -17.23 17.67 -12.66
N ARG A 37 -18.04 18.66 -13.09
CA ARG A 37 -19.38 18.42 -13.64
C ARG A 37 -19.35 17.70 -14.99
N ARG A 38 -18.37 18.01 -15.84
CA ARG A 38 -18.24 17.39 -17.18
C ARG A 38 -17.65 15.99 -17.14
N SER A 39 -16.81 15.68 -16.16
CA SER A 39 -16.08 14.41 -16.10
C SER A 39 -16.75 13.34 -15.24
N HIS A 40 -18.00 13.53 -14.80
CA HIS A 40 -18.66 12.67 -13.81
C HIS A 40 -17.74 12.40 -12.60
N PHE A 41 -17.15 13.47 -12.06
CA PHE A 41 -16.15 13.34 -11.02
C PHE A 41 -16.75 12.77 -9.73
N GLU A 42 -16.30 11.56 -9.39
CA GLU A 42 -16.65 10.90 -8.14
C GLU A 42 -15.56 11.18 -7.09
N THR A 43 -15.90 11.96 -6.07
CA THR A 43 -15.01 12.19 -4.91
C THR A 43 -14.51 10.90 -4.26
N PRO A 44 -15.30 9.80 -4.18
CA PRO A 44 -14.81 8.51 -3.69
C PRO A 44 -13.64 7.96 -4.52
N LEU A 45 -13.65 8.10 -5.84
CA LEU A 45 -12.57 7.61 -6.71
C LEU A 45 -11.27 8.39 -6.49
N LEU A 46 -11.35 9.72 -6.31
CA LEU A 46 -10.17 10.51 -5.98
C LEU A 46 -9.58 10.10 -4.63
N ARG A 47 -10.42 9.84 -3.62
CA ARG A 47 -9.96 9.34 -2.32
C ARG A 47 -9.30 7.96 -2.45
N GLN A 48 -9.83 7.08 -3.27
CA GLN A 48 -9.24 5.77 -3.53
C GLN A 48 -7.87 5.89 -4.18
N ALA A 49 -7.67 6.81 -5.13
CA ALA A 49 -6.39 7.04 -5.79
C ALA A 49 -5.29 7.57 -4.85
N LEU A 50 -5.68 8.16 -3.72
CA LEU A 50 -4.77 8.69 -2.70
C LEU A 50 -4.62 7.77 -1.48
N ALA A 51 -5.28 6.60 -1.47
CA ALA A 51 -5.11 5.62 -0.41
C ALA A 51 -3.70 5.02 -0.46
N GLU A 52 -3.14 4.66 0.70
CA GLU A 52 -1.80 4.06 0.82
C GLU A 52 -1.63 2.81 -0.08
N ASP A 53 -2.70 2.03 -0.23
CA ASP A 53 -2.74 0.80 -1.03
C ASP A 53 -3.53 0.96 -2.34
N ALA A 54 -3.64 2.18 -2.87
CA ALA A 54 -4.38 2.47 -4.09
C ALA A 54 -3.89 1.58 -5.25
N GLY A 55 -4.82 0.82 -5.85
CA GLY A 55 -4.52 -0.05 -6.99
C GLY A 55 -3.72 -1.32 -6.67
N PHE A 56 -3.31 -1.55 -5.41
CA PHE A 56 -2.54 -2.75 -5.03
C PHE A 56 -3.28 -4.04 -5.40
N ALA A 57 -4.53 -4.19 -4.96
CA ALA A 57 -5.31 -5.40 -5.22
C ALA A 57 -5.65 -5.62 -6.71
N ALA A 58 -5.41 -4.63 -7.57
CA ALA A 58 -5.55 -4.74 -9.01
C ALA A 58 -4.21 -5.04 -9.72
N SER A 59 -3.07 -4.85 -9.05
CA SER A 59 -1.72 -4.98 -9.63
C SER A 59 -0.98 -6.24 -9.20
N VAL A 60 -1.47 -6.97 -8.19
CA VAL A 60 -0.86 -8.21 -7.70
C VAL A 60 -1.80 -9.41 -7.76
N PRO A 61 -1.27 -10.64 -7.78
CA PRO A 61 -2.07 -11.86 -7.65
C PRO A 61 -2.90 -11.87 -6.36
N ARG A 62 -4.04 -12.58 -6.38
CA ARG A 62 -4.99 -12.60 -5.26
C ARG A 62 -4.37 -13.18 -4.00
N GLU A 63 -3.51 -14.17 -4.15
CA GLU A 63 -2.74 -14.79 -3.08
C GLU A 63 -1.94 -13.74 -2.29
N VAL A 64 -1.34 -12.77 -2.97
CA VAL A 64 -0.54 -11.71 -2.33
C VAL A 64 -1.42 -10.76 -1.53
N VAL A 65 -2.61 -10.43 -2.06
CA VAL A 65 -3.60 -9.61 -1.34
C VAL A 65 -4.05 -10.34 -0.07
N ASP A 66 -4.45 -11.60 -0.22
CA ASP A 66 -4.96 -12.42 0.87
C ASP A 66 -3.90 -12.63 1.97
N ALA A 67 -2.66 -12.92 1.58
CA ALA A 67 -1.55 -13.06 2.51
C ALA A 67 -1.27 -11.76 3.28
N ARG A 68 -1.30 -10.60 2.60
CA ARG A 68 -1.04 -9.31 3.25
C ARG A 68 -2.13 -8.94 4.24
N GLU A 69 -3.38 -9.17 3.87
CA GLU A 69 -4.50 -8.94 4.77
C GLU A 69 -4.47 -9.88 5.98
N LEU A 70 -4.10 -11.14 5.75
CA LEU A 70 -3.96 -12.14 6.80
C LEU A 70 -2.81 -11.79 7.76
N MET A 71 -1.66 -11.36 7.25
CA MET A 71 -0.51 -10.95 8.06
C MET A 71 -0.77 -9.65 8.83
N ARG A 72 -1.47 -8.68 8.24
CA ARG A 72 -1.87 -7.43 8.93
C ARG A 72 -2.84 -7.68 10.09
N ALA A 73 -3.59 -8.79 10.07
CA ALA A 73 -4.47 -9.17 11.17
C ALA A 73 -3.71 -9.79 12.36
N GLN A 74 -2.46 -10.21 12.17
CA GLN A 74 -1.64 -10.81 13.22
C GLN A 74 -1.09 -9.74 14.16
N ARG A 75 -1.14 -10.01 15.46
CA ARG A 75 -0.63 -9.10 16.50
C ARG A 75 0.83 -9.37 16.88
N GLU A 76 1.29 -10.59 16.64
CA GLU A 76 2.63 -11.05 17.00
C GLU A 76 3.54 -11.07 15.76
N ASP A 77 4.84 -10.88 15.97
CA ASP A 77 5.82 -11.09 14.90
C ASP A 77 6.00 -12.59 14.68
N LEU A 78 5.57 -13.06 13.53
CA LEU A 78 5.65 -14.46 13.11
C LEU A 78 6.96 -14.78 12.37
N SER A 79 7.87 -13.81 12.27
CA SER A 79 9.18 -13.99 11.64
C SER A 79 10.07 -14.95 12.44
N PRO A 80 10.87 -15.81 11.77
CA PRO A 80 10.93 -15.99 10.32
C PRO A 80 9.75 -16.82 9.78
N LEU A 81 9.18 -16.35 8.67
CA LEU A 81 8.10 -17.00 7.94
C LEU A 81 8.65 -17.76 6.74
N SER A 82 8.03 -18.87 6.37
CA SER A 82 8.33 -19.55 5.10
C SER A 82 7.10 -19.63 4.22
N LEU A 83 7.33 -19.75 2.91
CA LEU A 83 6.28 -20.02 1.94
C LEU A 83 6.18 -21.52 1.69
N GLY A 84 4.94 -22.01 1.56
CA GLY A 84 4.64 -23.34 1.04
C GLY A 84 5.03 -23.48 -0.42
N GLN A 85 5.15 -24.72 -0.89
CA GLN A 85 5.51 -25.03 -2.29
C GLN A 85 4.61 -24.27 -3.27
N GLY A 86 3.28 -24.35 -3.09
CA GLY A 86 2.31 -23.69 -3.96
C GLY A 86 2.42 -22.15 -4.06
N LEU A 87 3.16 -21.50 -3.16
CA LEU A 87 3.42 -20.06 -3.17
C LEU A 87 4.86 -19.68 -3.56
N LYS A 88 5.83 -20.60 -3.46
CA LYS A 88 7.24 -20.37 -3.82
C LYS A 88 7.65 -20.94 -5.18
N ASP A 89 6.84 -21.84 -5.75
CA ASP A 89 7.13 -22.47 -7.05
C ASP A 89 7.08 -21.46 -8.22
N ASP A 90 6.34 -20.36 -8.06
CA ASP A 90 6.34 -19.22 -8.99
C ASP A 90 7.25 -18.10 -8.44
N PRO A 91 8.40 -17.82 -9.07
CA PRO A 91 9.33 -16.79 -8.63
C PRO A 91 8.73 -15.38 -8.60
N LEU A 92 7.78 -15.07 -9.50
CA LEU A 92 7.12 -13.77 -9.52
C LEU A 92 6.17 -13.64 -8.34
N LEU A 93 5.41 -14.69 -8.04
CA LEU A 93 4.55 -14.72 -6.86
C LEU A 93 5.37 -14.61 -5.57
N GLN A 94 6.46 -15.37 -5.47
CA GLN A 94 7.38 -15.32 -4.34
C GLN A 94 7.93 -13.90 -4.11
N GLN A 95 8.43 -13.25 -5.17
CA GLN A 95 8.94 -11.89 -5.07
C GLN A 95 7.85 -10.91 -4.61
N ARG A 96 6.63 -11.00 -5.17
CA ARG A 96 5.52 -10.14 -4.78
C ARG A 96 5.09 -10.36 -3.34
N MET A 97 5.16 -11.59 -2.83
CA MET A 97 4.93 -11.89 -1.41
C MET A 97 5.98 -11.21 -0.53
N TRP A 98 7.27 -11.31 -0.87
CA TRP A 98 8.33 -10.64 -0.12
C TRP A 98 8.16 -9.12 -0.07
N GLU A 99 7.80 -8.50 -1.20
CA GLU A 99 7.54 -7.06 -1.28
C GLU A 99 6.30 -6.66 -0.45
N ALA A 100 5.20 -7.39 -0.61
CA ALA A 100 3.91 -7.04 0.00
C ALA A 100 3.85 -7.27 1.52
N LEU A 101 4.67 -8.19 2.03
CA LEU A 101 4.64 -8.65 3.42
C LEU A 101 5.72 -8.01 4.30
N TYR A 102 6.48 -7.05 3.77
CA TYR A 102 7.40 -6.25 4.56
C TYR A 102 6.67 -5.61 5.77
N PRO A 103 7.23 -5.65 7.00
CA PRO A 103 8.60 -6.00 7.36
C PRO A 103 8.85 -7.48 7.74
N ALA A 104 7.89 -8.39 7.53
CA ALA A 104 8.06 -9.80 7.89
C ALA A 104 9.31 -10.40 7.21
N ARG A 105 10.09 -11.18 7.95
CA ARG A 105 11.30 -11.81 7.42
C ARG A 105 11.00 -13.20 6.92
N PHE A 106 11.51 -13.50 5.72
CA PHE A 106 11.34 -14.80 5.10
C PHE A 106 12.58 -15.67 5.22
N SER A 107 12.34 -16.97 5.30
CA SER A 107 13.34 -18.03 5.25
C SER A 107 13.03 -18.95 4.09
N ASP A 108 14.06 -19.34 3.34
CA ASP A 108 13.95 -20.38 2.31
C ASP A 108 13.84 -21.79 2.93
N ALA A 109 14.33 -21.96 4.16
CA ALA A 109 14.13 -23.17 4.95
C ALA A 109 12.74 -23.17 5.58
N ASP A 110 12.18 -24.37 5.77
CA ASP A 110 10.93 -24.58 6.48
C ASP A 110 11.02 -24.04 7.92
N THR A 111 10.10 -23.14 8.29
CA THR A 111 9.96 -22.57 9.63
C THR A 111 8.61 -22.96 10.23
N PRO A 112 8.41 -22.77 11.55
CA PRO A 112 7.12 -23.06 12.18
C PRO A 112 5.97 -22.30 11.54
N HIS A 113 6.11 -21.00 11.31
CA HIS A 113 5.06 -20.19 10.70
C HIS A 113 5.16 -20.20 9.18
N ARG A 114 4.13 -20.73 8.53
CA ARG A 114 4.12 -20.92 7.07
C ARG A 114 2.87 -20.29 6.46
N LEU A 115 3.07 -19.56 5.37
CA LEU A 115 1.98 -19.22 4.46
C LEU A 115 1.89 -20.31 3.40
N LEU A 116 0.73 -20.91 3.28
CA LEU A 116 0.43 -22.01 2.36
C LEU A 116 -0.68 -21.57 1.42
N LYS A 117 -0.74 -22.15 0.22
CA LYS A 117 -1.91 -21.99 -0.64
C LYS A 117 -3.10 -22.72 -0.01
N ALA A 118 -4.33 -22.24 -0.23
CA ALA A 118 -5.51 -22.80 0.43
C ALA A 118 -5.78 -24.27 0.08
N ASP A 119 -5.32 -24.70 -1.10
CA ASP A 119 -5.39 -26.06 -1.63
C ASP A 119 -4.13 -26.90 -1.37
N ASP A 120 -3.08 -26.32 -0.77
CA ASP A 120 -1.89 -27.09 -0.40
C ASP A 120 -2.24 -28.13 0.68
N PRO A 121 -1.72 -29.37 0.57
CA PRO A 121 -1.94 -30.39 1.58
C PRO A 121 -1.29 -29.97 2.91
N LEU A 122 -2.10 -29.84 3.96
CA LEU A 122 -1.60 -29.57 5.30
C LEU A 122 -1.05 -30.85 5.92
N ALA A 123 0.21 -30.85 6.35
CA ALA A 123 0.76 -31.98 7.10
C ALA A 123 0.02 -32.13 8.44
N ALA A 124 -0.09 -33.35 8.95
CA ALA A 124 -0.81 -33.64 10.20
C ALA A 124 -0.22 -32.93 11.43
N THR A 125 1.04 -32.49 11.37
CA THR A 125 1.70 -31.73 12.44
C THR A 125 1.51 -30.21 12.33
N CYS A 126 0.77 -29.75 11.31
CA CYS A 126 0.45 -28.34 11.12
C CYS A 126 -0.89 -27.97 11.76
N GLN A 127 -0.90 -26.91 12.56
CA GLN A 127 -2.10 -26.27 13.06
C GLN A 127 -2.41 -25.03 12.23
N VAL A 128 -3.63 -24.91 11.71
CA VAL A 128 -4.08 -23.67 11.06
C VAL A 128 -4.26 -22.57 12.12
N LEU A 129 -3.58 -21.44 11.93
CA LEU A 129 -3.75 -20.25 12.76
C LEU A 129 -4.85 -19.35 12.20
N ASP A 130 -4.86 -19.14 10.88
CA ASP A 130 -5.87 -18.32 10.20
C ASP A 130 -5.97 -18.67 8.70
N ARG A 131 -7.06 -18.24 8.05
CA ARG A 131 -7.32 -18.44 6.63
C ARG A 131 -7.95 -17.20 6.00
N ARG A 132 -7.45 -16.81 4.82
CA ARG A 132 -7.98 -15.72 4.01
C ARG A 132 -7.95 -16.13 2.55
N GLY A 133 -9.13 -16.24 1.92
CA GLY A 133 -9.24 -16.56 0.49
C GLY A 133 -8.36 -17.75 0.09
N ASN A 134 -7.36 -17.47 -0.74
CA ASN A 134 -6.45 -18.46 -1.32
C ASN A 134 -5.20 -18.76 -0.48
N VAL A 135 -5.09 -18.22 0.74
CA VAL A 135 -3.92 -18.36 1.60
C VAL A 135 -4.30 -18.80 3.02
N VAL A 136 -3.48 -19.67 3.57
CA VAL A 136 -3.58 -20.20 4.94
C VAL A 136 -2.29 -19.88 5.69
N LEU A 137 -2.42 -19.40 6.92
CA LEU A 137 -1.31 -19.32 7.86
C LEU A 137 -1.38 -20.52 8.80
N ALA A 138 -0.29 -21.27 8.88
CA ALA A 138 -0.19 -22.44 9.72
C ALA A 138 1.05 -22.39 10.61
N ASN A 139 0.97 -23.08 11.74
CA ASN A 139 2.09 -23.42 12.61
C ASN A 139 2.42 -24.90 12.44
N CYS A 140 3.50 -25.21 11.73
CA CYS A 140 3.97 -26.55 11.43
C CYS A 140 5.19 -26.88 12.30
N ARG A 141 5.02 -27.81 13.24
CA ARG A 141 6.11 -28.31 14.09
C ARG A 141 6.62 -29.66 13.59
#